data_AF-A0A971BN53-F1
#
_entry.id   AF-A0A971BN53-F1
#
_cell.length_a   1.000
_cell.length_b   1.000
_cell.length_c   1.000
_cell.angle_alpha   90.00
_cell.angle_beta   90.00
_cell.angle_gamma   90.00
#
_symmetry.space_group_name_H-M   'P 1'
#
loop_
_entity.id
_entity.type
_entity.pdbx_description
1 polymer ?
#
loop_
_entity_poly.entity_id
_entity_poly.type
_entity_poly.pdbx_seq_one_letter_code
_entity_poly.pdbx_strand_id
1 'polypeptide(L)'
;MQEKGKARGLKAFPVFDLVLLAMLSGLSIAFKVVVGTLVRMITGPIGIPGGALAGGLYMLWLSLAIVLTGRRGSALVVSGVQTIVLLTSGLPGSHGFWTLLTYLLPAVLVEIVYLIKPKNGYTILHSIIATILANITGTYVVATVLANLGGTDGGVLPLMSLELYPLLFMLLAAAFSGAVGGVLGHLVFLMVSKTGLVKSKNKERIVNPSLLVRVVAEEELLKDFLDLSKENPYKNSLESLNEKKEITQEVK
;
A
#
# COMPACT_ATOMS: atom_id res chain seq x y z
N MET A 1 4.87 -36.10 -19.23
CA MET A 1 3.97 -35.65 -20.32
C MET A 1 3.50 -34.23 -20.02
N GLN A 2 3.90 -33.27 -20.85
CA GLN A 2 3.52 -31.85 -20.76
C GLN A 2 2.17 -31.66 -21.44
N GLU A 3 1.15 -31.20 -20.71
CA GLU A 3 -0.13 -30.84 -21.33
C GLU A 3 -0.12 -29.35 -21.72
N LYS A 4 -0.14 -29.13 -23.04
CA LYS A 4 -0.22 -27.82 -23.71
C LYS A 4 -1.61 -27.20 -23.53
N GLY A 5 -1.60 -25.87 -23.40
CA GLY A 5 -2.55 -24.93 -24.01
C GLY A 5 -4.06 -25.25 -23.94
N LYS A 6 -4.71 -24.75 -22.89
CA LYS A 6 -6.14 -24.38 -22.96
C LYS A 6 -6.31 -23.01 -22.32
N ALA A 7 -6.78 -22.03 -23.09
CA ALA A 7 -7.17 -20.72 -22.59
C ALA A 7 -8.23 -20.93 -21.51
N ARG A 8 -7.83 -20.76 -20.24
CA ARG A 8 -8.64 -21.06 -19.07
C ARG A 8 -9.35 -19.78 -18.63
N GLY A 9 -10.42 -19.43 -19.35
CA GLY A 9 -11.45 -18.53 -18.84
C GLY A 9 -12.00 -19.07 -17.51
N LEU A 10 -12.25 -18.14 -16.57
CA LEU A 10 -12.78 -18.35 -15.20
C LEU A 10 -12.76 -19.81 -14.72
N LYS A 11 -11.58 -20.35 -14.43
CA LYS A 11 -11.49 -21.62 -13.70
C LYS A 11 -12.19 -21.45 -12.36
N ALA A 12 -13.09 -22.38 -12.02
CA ALA A 12 -13.62 -22.51 -10.67
C ALA A 12 -12.49 -22.44 -9.63
N PHE A 13 -12.65 -21.53 -8.67
CA PHE A 13 -11.75 -21.41 -7.53
C PHE A 13 -11.90 -22.68 -6.67
N PRO A 14 -10.80 -23.33 -6.26
CA PRO A 14 -10.86 -24.44 -5.32
C PRO A 14 -11.33 -23.89 -3.98
N VAL A 15 -11.95 -24.76 -3.18
CA VAL A 15 -12.53 -24.39 -1.89
C VAL A 15 -11.50 -23.66 -1.01
N PHE A 16 -10.25 -24.11 -1.00
CA PHE A 16 -9.17 -23.44 -0.26
C PHE A 16 -8.95 -21.98 -0.71
N ASP A 17 -8.89 -21.72 -2.02
CA ASP A 17 -8.70 -20.36 -2.53
C ASP A 17 -9.92 -19.49 -2.18
N LEU A 18 -11.14 -20.03 -2.23
CA LEU A 18 -12.36 -19.32 -1.83
C LEU A 18 -12.37 -18.96 -0.34
N VAL A 19 -11.99 -19.89 0.54
CA VAL A 19 -11.88 -19.63 1.98
C VAL A 19 -10.84 -18.54 2.24
N LEU A 20 -9.69 -18.61 1.57
CA LEU A 20 -8.64 -17.59 1.69
C LEU A 20 -9.12 -16.21 1.22
N LEU A 21 -9.84 -16.14 0.10
CA LEU A 21 -10.44 -14.89 -0.38
C LEU A 21 -11.52 -14.35 0.55
N ALA A 22 -12.32 -15.22 1.16
CA ALA A 22 -13.32 -14.82 2.16
C ALA A 22 -12.66 -14.24 3.41
N MET A 23 -11.60 -14.89 3.93
CA MET A 23 -10.81 -14.39 5.06
C MET A 23 -10.16 -13.05 4.74
N LEU A 24 -9.54 -12.90 3.57
CA LEU A 24 -8.95 -11.64 3.13
C LEU A 24 -9.99 -10.53 3.00
N SER A 25 -11.18 -10.84 2.48
CA SER A 25 -12.26 -9.87 2.33
C SER A 25 -12.74 -9.37 3.68
N GLY A 26 -13.02 -10.28 4.61
CA GLY A 26 -13.44 -9.92 5.97
C GLY A 26 -12.39 -9.09 6.71
N LEU A 27 -11.12 -9.52 6.64
CA LEU A 27 -10.01 -8.80 7.27
C LEU A 27 -9.85 -7.40 6.67
N SER A 28 -9.94 -7.27 5.35
CA SER A 28 -9.82 -5.98 4.67
C SER A 28 -10.94 -4.99 5.07
N ILE A 29 -12.18 -5.47 5.19
CA ILE A 29 -13.32 -4.65 5.63
C ILE A 29 -13.08 -4.15 7.06
N ALA A 30 -12.73 -5.05 7.97
CA ALA A 30 -12.44 -4.69 9.37
C ALA A 30 -11.27 -3.70 9.46
N PHE A 31 -10.20 -3.95 8.70
CA PHE A 31 -9.00 -3.11 8.67
C PHE A 31 -9.32 -1.68 8.22
N LYS A 32 -10.21 -1.52 7.23
CA LYS A 32 -10.61 -0.21 6.73
C LYS A 32 -11.30 0.66 7.78
N VAL A 33 -12.16 0.07 8.61
CA VAL A 33 -12.86 0.80 9.68
C VAL A 33 -11.86 1.35 10.70
N VAL A 34 -10.92 0.51 11.14
CA VAL A 34 -9.91 0.89 12.14
C VAL A 34 -8.91 1.89 11.58
N VAL A 35 -8.23 1.53 10.49
CA VAL A 35 -7.16 2.37 9.91
C VAL A 35 -7.71 3.66 9.33
N GLY A 36 -8.90 3.64 8.73
CA GLY A 36 -9.52 4.84 8.21
C GLY A 36 -9.88 5.86 9.28
N THR A 37 -10.15 5.40 10.50
CA THR A 37 -10.37 6.27 11.65
C THR A 37 -9.06 6.87 12.13
N LEU A 38 -8.04 6.02 12.33
CA LEU A 38 -6.72 6.44 12.80
C LEU A 38 -6.03 7.43 11.85
N VAL A 39 -6.04 7.13 10.55
CA VAL A 39 -5.44 8.03 9.54
C VAL A 39 -6.16 9.36 9.54
N ARG A 40 -7.51 9.38 9.62
CA ARG A 40 -8.27 10.62 9.61
C ARG A 40 -8.07 11.48 10.86
N MET A 41 -7.81 10.87 12.00
CA MET A 41 -7.42 11.61 13.22
C MET A 41 -6.11 12.39 13.01
N ILE A 42 -5.17 11.83 12.25
CA ILE A 42 -3.88 12.47 11.96
C ILE A 42 -4.01 13.46 10.78
N THR A 43 -4.68 13.06 9.71
CA THR A 43 -4.71 13.83 8.46
C THR A 43 -5.76 14.93 8.47
N GLY A 44 -6.82 14.78 9.25
CA GLY A 44 -7.90 15.76 9.41
C GLY A 44 -7.39 17.15 9.81
N PRO A 45 -6.62 17.28 10.91
CA PRO A 45 -6.05 18.56 11.35
C PRO A 45 -5.09 19.21 10.34
N ILE A 46 -4.43 18.41 9.48
CA ILE A 46 -3.44 18.87 8.50
C ILE A 46 -4.11 19.21 7.16
N GLY A 47 -5.42 19.00 7.02
CA GLY A 47 -6.15 19.23 5.78
C GLY A 47 -5.80 18.23 4.66
N ILE A 48 -5.14 17.12 5.00
CA ILE A 48 -4.80 16.08 4.02
C ILE A 48 -5.97 15.08 3.94
N PRO A 49 -6.47 14.76 2.73
CA PRO A 49 -7.55 13.81 2.58
C PRO A 49 -7.10 12.41 3.01
N GLY A 50 -7.59 11.98 4.17
CA GLY A 50 -7.22 10.70 4.77
C GLY A 50 -7.54 9.49 3.89
N GLY A 51 -8.49 9.62 2.96
CA GLY A 51 -8.80 8.59 1.97
C GLY A 51 -7.65 8.29 1.01
N ALA A 52 -6.95 9.30 0.51
CA ALA A 52 -5.82 9.12 -0.42
C ALA A 52 -4.62 8.46 0.29
N LEU A 53 -4.35 8.86 1.54
CA LEU A 53 -3.25 8.32 2.36
C LEU A 53 -3.55 6.95 2.97
N ALA A 54 -4.75 6.70 3.48
CA ALA A 54 -5.12 5.37 3.96
C ALA A 54 -5.36 4.39 2.81
N GLY A 55 -5.67 4.92 1.62
CA GLY A 55 -6.04 4.16 0.44
C GLY A 55 -5.00 3.13 0.02
N GLY A 56 -3.70 3.41 0.12
CA GLY A 56 -2.66 2.42 -0.17
C GLY A 56 -2.76 1.17 0.70
N LEU A 57 -3.12 1.33 1.98
CA LEU A 57 -3.36 0.21 2.88
C LEU A 57 -4.65 -0.55 2.57
N TYR A 58 -5.61 0.08 1.92
CA TYR A 58 -6.82 -0.59 1.43
C TYR A 58 -6.57 -1.36 0.14
N MET A 59 -5.72 -0.84 -0.75
CA MET A 59 -5.46 -1.44 -2.04
C MET A 59 -4.51 -2.64 -1.97
N LEU A 60 -3.68 -2.76 -0.92
CA LEU A 60 -2.77 -3.90 -0.76
C LEU A 60 -3.51 -5.25 -0.76
N TRP A 61 -4.73 -5.29 -0.22
CA TRP A 61 -5.53 -6.52 -0.11
C TRP A 61 -5.89 -7.10 -1.48
N LEU A 62 -6.10 -6.24 -2.48
CA LEU A 62 -6.42 -6.65 -3.84
C LEU A 62 -5.23 -7.33 -4.51
N SER A 63 -4.05 -6.72 -4.41
CA SER A 63 -2.79 -7.31 -4.90
C SER A 63 -2.49 -8.62 -4.16
N LEU A 64 -2.60 -8.61 -2.83
CA LEU A 64 -2.34 -9.78 -1.99
C LEU A 64 -3.24 -10.98 -2.33
N ALA A 65 -4.52 -10.73 -2.63
CA ALA A 65 -5.47 -11.75 -3.06
C ALA A 65 -5.00 -12.50 -4.32
N ILE A 66 -4.50 -11.78 -5.33
CA ILE A 66 -3.98 -12.38 -6.57
C ILE A 66 -2.69 -13.15 -6.29
N VAL A 67 -1.76 -12.57 -5.53
CA VAL A 67 -0.45 -13.20 -5.30
C VAL A 67 -0.57 -14.47 -4.45
N LEU A 68 -1.42 -14.48 -3.42
CA LEU A 68 -1.64 -15.66 -2.57
C LEU A 68 -2.38 -16.79 -3.30
N THR A 69 -3.44 -16.48 -4.03
CA THR A 69 -4.21 -17.51 -4.76
C THR A 69 -3.54 -17.93 -6.08
N GLY A 70 -2.73 -17.05 -6.67
CA GLY A 70 -2.13 -17.23 -7.99
C GLY A 70 -3.15 -17.30 -9.13
N ARG A 71 -4.37 -16.77 -8.92
CA ARG A 71 -5.48 -16.81 -9.88
C ARG A 71 -5.93 -15.43 -10.28
N ARG A 72 -6.41 -15.35 -11.53
CA ARG A 72 -7.10 -14.17 -12.06
C ARG A 72 -8.52 -14.11 -11.53
N GLY A 73 -9.03 -12.91 -11.34
CA GLY A 73 -10.35 -12.63 -10.76
C GLY A 73 -10.37 -12.58 -9.24
N SER A 74 -9.25 -12.85 -8.56
CA SER A 74 -9.18 -12.83 -7.10
C SER A 74 -9.40 -11.44 -6.52
N ALA A 75 -8.86 -10.39 -7.14
CA ALA A 75 -9.10 -9.01 -6.69
C ALA A 75 -10.56 -8.61 -6.90
N LEU A 76 -11.18 -9.07 -8.00
CA LEU A 76 -12.61 -8.83 -8.27
C LEU A 76 -13.50 -9.54 -7.26
N VAL A 77 -13.20 -10.78 -6.87
CA VAL A 77 -13.95 -11.48 -5.82
C VAL A 77 -13.88 -10.72 -4.50
N VAL A 78 -12.67 -10.30 -4.09
CA VAL A 78 -12.50 -9.54 -2.84
C VAL A 78 -13.26 -8.22 -2.89
N SER A 79 -13.09 -7.43 -3.94
CA SER A 79 -13.80 -6.14 -4.08
C SER A 79 -15.31 -6.30 -4.23
N GLY A 80 -15.79 -7.38 -4.86
CA GLY A 80 -17.20 -7.68 -5.00
C GLY A 80 -17.85 -8.00 -3.65
N VAL A 81 -17.20 -8.84 -2.84
CA VAL A 81 -17.64 -9.11 -1.46
C VAL A 81 -17.64 -7.83 -0.63
N GLN A 82 -16.58 -7.03 -0.69
CA GLN A 82 -16.51 -5.72 -0.02
C GLN A 82 -17.66 -4.82 -0.43
N THR A 83 -17.92 -4.70 -1.74
CA THR A 83 -18.99 -3.88 -2.29
C THR A 83 -20.35 -4.30 -1.73
N ILE A 84 -20.67 -5.60 -1.76
CA ILE A 84 -21.93 -6.13 -1.25
C ILE A 84 -22.07 -5.84 0.25
N VAL A 85 -21.01 -6.08 1.03
CA VAL A 85 -21.04 -5.84 2.47
C VAL A 85 -21.24 -4.35 2.75
N LEU A 86 -20.54 -3.44 2.08
CA LEU A 86 -20.69 -2.01 2.32
C LEU A 86 -22.04 -1.44 1.88
N LEU A 87 -22.61 -1.95 0.78
CA LEU A 87 -23.94 -1.58 0.34
C LEU A 87 -25.02 -2.01 1.33
N THR A 88 -24.87 -3.19 1.92
CA THR A 88 -25.88 -3.77 2.84
C THR A 88 -25.74 -3.28 4.28
N SER A 89 -24.52 -3.02 4.75
CA SER A 89 -24.25 -2.61 6.12
C SER A 89 -24.21 -1.10 6.35
N GLY A 90 -24.06 -0.30 5.29
CA GLY A 90 -23.91 1.16 5.42
C GLY A 90 -22.64 1.58 6.16
N LEU A 91 -21.62 0.71 6.24
CA LEU A 91 -20.37 1.00 6.92
C LEU A 91 -19.65 2.22 6.32
N PRO A 92 -18.80 2.92 7.12
CA PRO A 92 -18.03 4.07 6.64
C PRO A 92 -17.24 3.77 5.36
N GLY A 93 -17.46 4.58 4.32
CA GLY A 93 -16.89 4.37 2.98
C GLY A 93 -17.83 3.68 1.99
N SER A 94 -19.10 3.53 2.34
CA SER A 94 -20.21 3.29 1.40
C SER A 94 -20.65 4.63 0.81
N HIS A 95 -20.80 4.68 -0.51
CA HIS A 95 -21.25 5.86 -1.25
C HIS A 95 -22.59 5.58 -1.96
N GLY A 96 -23.44 4.75 -1.33
CA GLY A 96 -24.64 4.22 -1.96
C GLY A 96 -24.29 3.44 -3.22
N PHE A 97 -25.05 3.63 -4.31
CA PHE A 97 -24.82 2.96 -5.59
C PHE A 97 -23.39 3.16 -6.14
N TRP A 98 -22.76 4.30 -5.86
CA TRP A 98 -21.39 4.60 -6.29
C TRP A 98 -20.32 3.71 -5.63
N THR A 99 -20.68 2.96 -4.59
CA THR A 99 -19.83 1.94 -3.97
C THR A 99 -19.41 0.88 -4.99
N LEU A 100 -20.28 0.50 -5.92
CA LEU A 100 -19.92 -0.45 -6.98
C LEU A 100 -18.72 0.07 -7.79
N LEU A 101 -18.80 1.33 -8.22
CA LEU A 101 -17.78 1.93 -9.07
C LEU A 101 -16.45 2.12 -8.32
N THR A 102 -16.53 2.65 -7.10
CA THR A 102 -15.37 3.00 -6.27
C THR A 102 -14.59 1.78 -5.76
N TYR A 103 -15.19 0.58 -5.75
CA TYR A 103 -14.52 -0.65 -5.32
C TYR A 103 -14.14 -1.57 -6.49
N LEU A 104 -15.01 -1.69 -7.50
CA LEU A 104 -14.75 -2.59 -8.62
C LEU A 104 -13.69 -2.01 -9.59
N LEU A 105 -13.69 -0.70 -9.86
CA LEU A 105 -12.70 -0.11 -10.79
C LEU A 105 -11.24 -0.29 -10.33
N PRO A 106 -10.88 0.01 -9.07
CA PRO A 106 -9.54 -0.29 -8.57
C PRO A 106 -9.17 -1.76 -8.74
N ALA A 107 -10.10 -2.68 -8.44
CA ALA A 107 -9.86 -4.11 -8.59
C ALA A 107 -9.65 -4.55 -10.05
N VAL A 108 -10.40 -3.97 -10.99
CA VAL A 108 -10.17 -4.18 -12.43
C VAL A 108 -8.76 -3.75 -12.82
N LEU A 109 -8.28 -2.60 -12.36
CA LEU A 109 -6.92 -2.16 -12.66
C LEU A 109 -5.86 -3.07 -12.05
N VAL A 110 -6.06 -3.56 -10.83
CA VAL A 110 -5.18 -4.57 -10.23
C VAL A 110 -5.15 -5.80 -11.11
N GLU A 111 -6.29 -6.36 -11.51
CA GLU A 111 -6.32 -7.52 -12.41
C GLU A 111 -5.58 -7.25 -13.73
N ILE A 112 -5.74 -6.06 -14.32
CA ILE A 112 -5.04 -5.66 -15.55
C ILE A 112 -3.52 -5.69 -15.36
N VAL A 113 -2.99 -5.15 -14.26
CA VAL A 113 -1.55 -5.21 -13.98
C VAL A 113 -1.07 -6.67 -13.89
N TYR A 114 -1.85 -7.54 -13.26
CA TYR A 114 -1.52 -8.96 -13.12
C TYR A 114 -1.88 -9.82 -14.36
N LEU A 115 -2.47 -9.24 -15.42
CA LEU A 115 -2.65 -9.93 -16.70
C LEU A 115 -1.31 -10.23 -17.36
N ILE A 116 -0.35 -9.32 -17.24
CA ILE A 116 1.01 -9.47 -17.73
C ILE A 116 1.74 -10.43 -16.80
N LYS A 117 1.49 -11.73 -16.94
CA LYS A 117 2.13 -12.76 -16.12
C LYS A 117 3.55 -13.01 -16.64
N PRO A 118 4.61 -12.65 -15.90
CA PRO A 118 5.97 -12.97 -16.32
C PRO A 118 6.20 -14.48 -16.24
N LYS A 119 7.12 -14.99 -17.07
CA LYS A 119 7.56 -16.41 -17.01
C LYS A 119 8.11 -16.81 -15.62
N ASN A 120 8.54 -15.82 -14.83
CA ASN A 120 9.21 -15.98 -13.54
C ASN A 120 8.31 -15.72 -12.32
N GLY A 121 6.98 -15.63 -12.51
CA GLY A 121 6.04 -15.30 -11.43
C GLY A 121 5.89 -13.79 -11.21
N TYR A 122 5.10 -13.42 -10.19
CA TYR A 122 4.86 -12.02 -9.83
C TYR A 122 6.05 -11.46 -9.04
N THR A 123 6.31 -10.17 -9.18
CA THR A 123 7.40 -9.47 -8.48
C THR A 123 6.85 -8.35 -7.62
N ILE A 124 7.65 -7.83 -6.69
CA ILE A 124 7.31 -6.65 -5.89
C ILE A 124 6.83 -5.46 -6.73
N LEU A 125 7.42 -5.26 -7.92
CA LEU A 125 7.02 -4.19 -8.84
C LEU A 125 5.58 -4.35 -9.33
N HIS A 126 5.09 -5.58 -9.52
CA HIS A 126 3.69 -5.80 -9.88
C HIS A 126 2.77 -5.37 -8.74
N SER A 127 3.13 -5.70 -7.49
CA SER A 127 2.37 -5.27 -6.31
C SER A 127 2.35 -3.75 -6.19
N ILE A 128 3.52 -3.09 -6.31
CA ILE A 128 3.65 -1.63 -6.25
C ILE A 128 2.82 -0.95 -7.35
N ILE A 129 2.98 -1.36 -8.61
CA ILE A 129 2.27 -0.73 -9.73
C ILE A 129 0.76 -0.96 -9.60
N ALA A 130 0.34 -2.17 -9.22
CA ALA A 130 -1.06 -2.49 -9.02
C ALA A 130 -1.71 -1.62 -7.95
N THR A 131 -1.06 -1.45 -6.79
CA THR A 131 -1.62 -0.65 -5.69
C THR A 131 -1.55 0.85 -5.95
N ILE A 132 -0.52 1.34 -6.66
CA ILE A 132 -0.47 2.73 -7.15
C ILE A 132 -1.68 3.01 -8.03
N LEU A 133 -1.86 2.21 -9.08
CA LEU A 133 -2.95 2.42 -10.05
C LEU A 133 -4.32 2.28 -9.38
N ALA A 134 -4.49 1.26 -8.54
CA ALA A 134 -5.71 1.07 -7.78
C ALA A 134 -6.04 2.28 -6.88
N ASN A 135 -5.04 2.82 -6.17
CA ASN A 135 -5.27 3.91 -5.23
C ASN A 135 -5.49 5.25 -5.95
N ILE A 136 -4.73 5.52 -7.02
CA ILE A 136 -4.97 6.68 -7.90
C ILE A 136 -6.39 6.63 -8.45
N THR A 137 -6.82 5.49 -8.97
CA THR A 137 -8.17 5.35 -9.54
C THR A 137 -9.25 5.45 -8.49
N GLY A 138 -9.10 4.80 -7.33
CA GLY A 138 -10.05 4.94 -6.24
C GLY A 138 -10.18 6.40 -5.78
N THR A 139 -9.05 7.08 -5.59
CA THR A 139 -9.00 8.49 -5.20
C THR A 139 -9.61 9.39 -6.27
N TYR A 140 -9.27 9.17 -7.55
CA TYR A 140 -9.78 9.93 -8.68
C TYR A 140 -11.30 9.77 -8.83
N VAL A 141 -11.81 8.53 -8.78
CA VAL A 141 -13.26 8.26 -8.89
C VAL A 141 -14.00 8.92 -7.74
N VAL A 142 -13.51 8.81 -6.50
CA VAL A 142 -14.15 9.51 -5.36
C VAL A 142 -14.07 11.03 -5.55
N ALA A 143 -12.91 11.57 -5.92
CA ALA A 143 -12.71 13.02 -6.08
C ALA A 143 -13.48 13.62 -7.27
N THR A 144 -13.79 12.86 -8.32
CA THR A 144 -14.46 13.37 -9.53
C THR A 144 -15.92 12.95 -9.64
N VAL A 145 -16.26 11.70 -9.36
CA VAL A 145 -17.63 11.20 -9.48
C VAL A 145 -18.46 11.66 -8.29
N LEU A 146 -17.93 11.56 -7.07
CA LEU A 146 -18.71 11.92 -5.88
C LEU A 146 -18.82 13.44 -5.69
N ALA A 147 -17.75 14.18 -5.98
CA ALA A 147 -17.74 15.64 -5.85
C ALA A 147 -18.62 16.34 -6.90
N ASN A 148 -18.72 15.80 -8.12
CA ASN A 148 -19.52 16.43 -9.19
C ASN A 148 -20.99 15.96 -9.24
N LEU A 149 -21.33 14.81 -8.63
CA LEU A 149 -22.70 14.28 -8.68
C LEU A 149 -23.51 14.43 -7.37
N GLY A 150 -23.05 15.21 -6.40
CA GLY A 150 -23.86 15.60 -5.24
C GLY A 150 -24.32 14.42 -4.35
N GLY A 151 -23.55 13.33 -4.32
CA GLY A 151 -23.86 12.16 -3.50
C GLY A 151 -23.24 12.24 -2.12
N THR A 152 -24.03 12.67 -1.14
CA THR A 152 -24.07 12.13 0.24
C THR A 152 -22.74 11.63 0.82
N ASP A 153 -22.03 12.51 1.51
CA ASP A 153 -21.58 12.37 2.90
C ASP A 153 -20.91 13.69 3.32
N GLY A 154 -21.56 14.43 4.22
CA GLY A 154 -21.28 15.83 4.56
C GLY A 154 -19.94 16.11 5.23
N GLY A 155 -18.84 15.96 4.49
CA GLY A 155 -17.49 16.29 4.94
C GLY A 155 -16.51 16.67 3.83
N VAL A 156 -16.91 16.64 2.55
CA VAL A 156 -16.09 17.25 1.50
C VAL A 156 -16.46 18.73 1.45
N LEU A 157 -15.61 19.54 2.09
CA LEU A 157 -15.62 20.98 1.97
C LEU A 157 -15.92 21.37 0.50
N PRO A 158 -16.83 22.32 0.24
CA PRO A 158 -17.07 22.89 -1.10
C PRO A 158 -15.83 23.56 -1.74
N LEU A 159 -14.67 23.51 -1.07
CA LEU A 159 -13.41 24.10 -1.49
C LEU A 159 -12.73 23.36 -2.66
N MET A 160 -13.19 22.18 -3.08
CA MET A 160 -12.58 21.43 -4.18
C MET A 160 -13.41 21.52 -5.47
N SER A 161 -13.66 22.75 -5.90
CA SER A 161 -14.26 23.03 -7.20
C SER A 161 -13.27 22.71 -8.32
N LEU A 162 -13.10 21.45 -8.72
CA LEU A 162 -12.33 21.03 -9.92
C LEU A 162 -10.94 21.70 -10.09
N GLU A 163 -10.33 22.19 -9.01
CA GLU A 163 -9.06 22.88 -9.08
C GLU A 163 -7.98 21.82 -9.36
N LEU A 164 -7.19 22.07 -10.39
CA LEU A 164 -6.18 21.12 -10.85
C LEU A 164 -5.15 20.83 -9.75
N TYR A 165 -4.79 21.85 -8.96
CA TYR A 165 -3.73 21.76 -7.96
C TYR A 165 -4.07 20.82 -6.80
N PRO A 166 -5.24 20.94 -6.14
CA PRO A 166 -5.54 20.04 -5.04
C PRO A 166 -5.83 18.62 -5.52
N LEU A 167 -6.40 18.44 -6.71
CA LEU A 167 -6.54 17.12 -7.33
C LEU A 167 -5.17 16.47 -7.56
N LEU A 168 -4.21 17.21 -8.14
CA LEU A 168 -2.87 16.69 -8.37
C LEU A 168 -2.19 16.29 -7.06
N PHE A 169 -2.30 17.12 -6.02
CA PHE A 169 -1.79 16.82 -4.69
C PHE A 169 -2.40 15.52 -4.12
N MET A 170 -3.71 15.33 -4.26
CA MET A 170 -4.38 14.10 -3.84
C MET A 170 -3.91 12.87 -4.61
N LEU A 171 -3.74 12.97 -5.92
CA LEU A 171 -3.28 11.86 -6.75
C LEU A 171 -1.82 11.50 -6.46
N LEU A 172 -0.97 12.49 -6.17
CA LEU A 172 0.40 12.25 -5.72
C LEU A 172 0.44 11.57 -4.36
N ALA A 173 -0.35 12.03 -3.39
CA ALA A 173 -0.49 11.37 -2.09
C ALA A 173 -1.03 9.93 -2.24
N ALA A 174 -1.99 9.73 -3.14
CA ALA A 174 -2.53 8.41 -3.46
C ALA A 174 -1.49 7.50 -4.12
N ALA A 175 -0.70 8.02 -5.06
CA ALA A 175 0.39 7.28 -5.69
C ALA A 175 1.45 6.87 -4.66
N PHE A 176 1.89 7.80 -3.82
CA PHE A 176 2.87 7.54 -2.77
C PHE A 176 2.37 6.48 -1.78
N SER A 177 1.18 6.68 -1.23
CA SER A 177 0.56 5.70 -0.32
C SER A 177 0.34 4.35 -1.01
N GLY A 178 -0.11 4.35 -2.27
CA GLY A 178 -0.27 3.15 -3.08
C GLY A 178 1.03 2.36 -3.21
N ALA A 179 2.16 3.04 -3.45
CA ALA A 179 3.47 2.40 -3.53
C ALA A 179 3.83 1.72 -2.22
N VAL A 180 3.65 2.41 -1.09
CA VAL A 180 3.87 1.86 0.26
C VAL A 180 2.98 0.64 0.50
N GLY A 181 1.69 0.72 0.16
CA GLY A 181 0.75 -0.39 0.26
C GLY A 181 1.18 -1.62 -0.56
N GLY A 182 1.76 -1.41 -1.75
CA GLY A 182 2.25 -2.49 -2.59
C GLY A 182 3.49 -3.18 -2.02
N VAL A 183 4.42 -2.40 -1.44
CA VAL A 183 5.58 -2.94 -0.70
C VAL A 183 5.09 -3.76 0.49
N LEU A 184 4.21 -3.19 1.32
CA LEU A 184 3.67 -3.89 2.50
C LEU A 184 2.90 -5.15 2.12
N GLY A 185 2.05 -5.10 1.09
CA GLY A 185 1.33 -6.28 0.60
C GLY A 185 2.27 -7.39 0.15
N HIS A 186 3.36 -7.04 -0.54
CA HIS A 186 4.37 -8.02 -0.93
C HIS A 186 5.14 -8.58 0.28
N LEU A 187 5.47 -7.75 1.28
CA LEU A 187 6.08 -8.23 2.52
C LEU A 187 5.17 -9.21 3.27
N VAL A 188 3.87 -8.92 3.37
CA VAL A 188 2.87 -9.83 3.94
C VAL A 188 2.84 -11.14 3.16
N PHE A 189 2.85 -11.09 1.83
CA PHE A 189 2.93 -12.30 1.01
C PHE A 189 4.17 -13.15 1.33
N LEU A 190 5.35 -12.53 1.46
CA LEU A 190 6.59 -13.22 1.79
C LEU A 190 6.53 -13.84 3.20
N MET A 191 5.98 -13.11 4.18
CA MET A 191 5.80 -13.60 5.55
C MET A 191 4.88 -14.82 5.59
N VAL A 192 3.73 -14.74 4.93
CA VAL A 192 2.77 -15.87 4.86
C VAL A 192 3.38 -17.06 4.12
N SER A 193 4.11 -16.83 3.04
CA SER A 193 4.75 -17.90 2.26
C SER A 193 5.82 -18.65 3.05
N LYS A 194 6.55 -17.97 3.95
CA LYS A 194 7.55 -18.59 4.83
C LYS A 194 6.94 -19.58 5.83
N THR A 195 5.67 -19.40 6.22
CA THR A 195 5.01 -20.30 7.18
C THR A 195 4.72 -21.70 6.60
N GLY A 196 4.78 -21.86 5.28
CA GLY A 196 4.44 -23.11 4.59
C GLY A 196 2.94 -23.44 4.55
N LEU A 197 2.10 -22.66 5.24
CA LEU A 197 0.64 -22.84 5.28
C LEU A 197 -0.02 -22.57 3.93
N VAL A 198 0.54 -21.64 3.17
CA VAL A 198 0.08 -21.31 1.81
C VAL A 198 1.16 -21.77 0.83
N LYS A 199 0.91 -22.91 0.17
CA LYS A 199 1.76 -23.37 -0.94
C LYS A 199 1.48 -22.49 -2.16
N SER A 200 2.10 -21.31 -2.18
CA SER A 200 1.94 -20.36 -3.27
C SER A 200 2.31 -21.04 -4.60
N LYS A 201 1.35 -21.07 -5.53
CA LYS A 201 1.55 -21.65 -6.86
C LYS A 201 2.38 -20.75 -7.77
N ASN A 202 2.59 -19.48 -7.38
CA ASN A 202 3.58 -18.63 -8.01
C ASN A 202 4.89 -18.78 -7.24
N LYS A 203 5.77 -19.61 -7.81
CA LYS A 203 7.16 -19.70 -7.39
C LYS A 203 7.82 -18.37 -7.75
N GLU A 204 7.67 -17.37 -6.90
CA GLU A 204 8.37 -16.11 -7.06
C GLU A 204 9.87 -16.39 -7.11
N ARG A 205 10.57 -15.64 -7.95
CA ARG A 205 12.01 -15.46 -7.77
C ARG A 205 12.16 -14.79 -6.42
N ILE A 206 12.40 -15.58 -5.38
CA ILE A 206 12.82 -15.12 -4.06
C ILE A 206 14.06 -14.27 -4.34
N VAL A 207 13.88 -12.96 -4.50
CA VAL A 207 14.97 -12.03 -4.26
C VAL A 207 15.24 -12.22 -2.80
N ASN A 208 16.42 -12.77 -2.52
CA ASN A 208 16.89 -13.15 -1.20
C ASN A 208 16.28 -12.23 -0.14
N PRO A 209 15.45 -12.72 0.81
CA PRO A 209 14.87 -11.86 1.84
C PRO A 209 15.96 -11.18 2.68
N SER A 210 17.20 -11.68 2.64
CA SER A 210 18.38 -11.03 3.18
C SER A 210 18.74 -9.71 2.49
N LEU A 211 18.40 -9.50 1.21
CA LEU A 211 18.63 -8.24 0.49
C LEU A 211 17.57 -7.18 0.84
N LEU A 212 16.31 -7.55 1.00
CA LEU A 212 15.25 -6.62 1.42
C LEU A 212 15.34 -6.29 2.92
N VAL A 213 15.69 -7.28 3.76
CA VAL A 213 16.04 -7.02 5.16
C VAL A 213 17.29 -6.18 5.26
N ARG A 214 18.28 -6.31 4.36
CA ARG A 214 19.43 -5.39 4.32
C ARG A 214 19.05 -3.97 3.92
N VAL A 215 18.15 -3.78 2.95
CA VAL A 215 17.68 -2.44 2.55
C VAL A 215 16.83 -1.77 3.65
N VAL A 216 16.07 -2.56 4.42
CA VAL A 216 15.32 -2.05 5.60
C VAL A 216 16.25 -1.88 6.81
N ALA A 217 17.26 -2.73 6.98
CA ALA A 217 18.28 -2.60 8.02
C ALA A 217 19.30 -1.50 7.72
N GLU A 218 19.41 -1.03 6.47
CA GLU A 218 20.19 0.15 6.13
C GLU A 218 19.62 1.43 6.75
N GLU A 219 18.35 1.48 7.19
CA GLU A 219 17.86 2.58 8.03
C GLU A 219 18.39 2.51 9.48
N GLU A 220 18.66 1.32 10.02
CA GLU A 220 19.36 1.19 11.31
C GLU A 220 20.85 1.51 11.16
N LEU A 221 21.46 1.11 10.04
CA LEU A 221 22.85 1.45 9.71
C LEU A 221 23.04 2.95 9.41
N LEU A 222 22.02 3.63 8.85
CA LEU A 222 22.00 5.09 8.72
C LEU A 222 21.85 5.79 10.07
N LYS A 223 21.15 5.20 11.03
CA LYS A 223 21.09 5.71 12.42
C LYS A 223 22.43 5.53 13.13
N ASP A 224 23.08 4.38 12.98
CA ASP A 224 24.42 4.14 13.49
C ASP A 224 25.45 5.06 12.81
N PHE A 225 25.34 5.32 11.51
CA PHE A 225 26.20 6.25 10.78
C PHE A 225 25.91 7.72 11.11
N LEU A 226 24.66 8.10 11.39
CA LEU A 226 24.27 9.44 11.85
C LEU A 226 24.64 9.70 13.31
N ASP A 227 24.64 8.67 14.17
CA ASP A 227 25.14 8.78 15.54
C ASP A 227 26.67 8.78 15.58
N LEU A 228 27.36 8.06 14.67
CA LEU A 228 28.80 8.21 14.43
C LEU A 228 29.18 9.59 13.85
N SER A 229 28.29 10.23 13.08
CA SER A 229 28.50 11.59 12.58
C SER A 229 28.26 12.69 13.63
N LYS A 230 27.63 12.37 14.78
CA LYS A 230 27.45 13.30 15.91
C LYS A 230 28.65 13.33 16.86
N GLU A 231 29.50 12.31 16.85
CA GLU A 231 30.82 12.38 17.48
C GLU A 231 31.74 13.26 16.60
N ASN A 232 31.68 14.57 16.84
CA ASN A 232 32.54 15.54 16.18
C ASN A 232 34.04 15.20 16.44
N PRO A 233 34.80 14.73 15.43
CA PRO A 233 36.21 14.35 15.61
C PRO A 233 37.11 15.55 15.94
N TYR A 234 36.59 16.78 15.83
CA TYR A 234 37.33 18.01 16.08
C TYR A 234 37.13 18.57 17.49
N LYS A 235 36.32 17.94 18.36
CA LYS A 235 36.13 18.43 19.74
C LYS A 235 37.41 18.31 20.57
N ASN A 236 38.13 17.19 20.46
CA ASN A 236 39.40 16.96 21.15
C ASN A 236 40.56 17.81 20.58
N SER A 237 40.46 18.22 19.31
CA SER A 237 41.45 19.09 18.69
C SER A 237 41.28 20.57 19.08
N LEU A 238 40.09 20.99 19.50
CA LEU A 238 39.82 22.34 20.02
C LEU A 238 40.14 22.46 21.52
N GLU A 239 39.93 21.40 22.31
CA GLU A 239 40.33 21.36 23.72
C GLU A 239 41.86 21.40 23.88
N SER A 240 42.60 20.64 23.07
CA SER A 240 44.08 20.66 23.07
C SER A 240 44.72 21.96 22.53
N LEU A 241 43.97 22.77 21.77
CA LEU A 241 44.39 24.11 21.33
C LEU A 241 44.13 25.19 22.39
N ASN A 242 43.11 25.03 23.23
CA ASN A 242 42.84 25.94 24.35
C ASN A 242 43.78 25.67 25.53
N GLU A 243 44.09 24.41 25.83
CA GLU A 243 45.02 24.03 26.90
C GLU A 243 46.45 24.54 26.62
N LYS A 244 46.89 24.55 25.35
CA LYS A 244 48.18 25.15 24.94
C LYS A 244 48.21 26.68 25.04
N LYS A 245 47.08 27.36 24.95
CA LYS A 245 47.00 28.83 25.09
C LYS A 245 47.09 29.26 26.55
N GLU A 246 46.53 28.50 27.48
CA GLU A 246 46.62 28.79 28.92
C GLU A 246 48.06 28.59 29.44
N ILE A 247 48.75 27.52 29.01
CA ILE A 247 50.15 27.26 29.42
C ILE A 247 51.12 28.35 28.92
N THR A 248 50.81 29.06 27.83
CA THR A 248 51.67 30.12 27.29
C THR A 248 51.44 31.47 27.99
N GLN A 249 50.34 31.66 28.72
CA GLN A 249 50.06 32.89 29.46
C GLN A 249 50.58 32.90 30.90
N GLU A 250 50.91 31.73 31.48
CA GLU A 250 51.53 31.64 32.81
C GLU A 250 53.07 31.75 32.82
N VAL A 251 53.73 31.79 31.65
CA VAL A 251 55.20 31.83 31.52
C VAL A 251 55.73 33.18 30.99
N LYS A 252 55.01 34.27 31.27
CA LYS A 252 55.50 35.65 31.08
C LYS A 252 55.22 36.48 32.31
#